data_AF-A0A0C9ZBS8-F1
#
_entry.id   AF-A0A0C9ZBS8-F1
#
_cell.length_a   1.000
_cell.length_b   1.000
_cell.length_c   1.000
_cell.angle_alpha   90.00
_cell.angle_beta   90.00
_cell.angle_gamma   90.00
#
_symmetry.space_group_name_H-M   'P 1'
#
loop_
_entity.id
_entity.type
_entity.pdbx_description
1 polymer ?
#
loop_
_entity_poly.entity_id
_entity_poly.type
_entity_poly.pdbx_seq_one_letter_code
_entity_poly.pdbx_strand_id
1 'polypeptide(L)'
;VFLRDGVDEYGHTNNLAHPALTSLIINFFYTGSSSLRQLFPEVFRVEVLRVTVAIAAMALKVILNEVASSQGGVSFRVGTYMLVYLEILGLMKKCDTSVTHTEKTRSLRVKWASLGR
;
A
#
# COMPACT_ATOMS: atom_id res chain seq x y z
N VAL A 1 9.88 9.38 -3.47
CA VAL A 1 9.08 8.39 -2.69
C VAL A 1 8.54 7.37 -3.69
N PHE A 2 8.93 6.10 -3.57
CA PHE A 2 8.68 5.05 -4.59
C PHE A 2 7.21 4.65 -4.77
N LEU A 3 6.31 5.18 -3.94
CA LEU A 3 4.86 4.90 -3.98
C LEU A 3 4.01 6.09 -4.45
N ARG A 4 4.66 7.18 -4.87
CA ARG A 4 3.98 8.37 -5.41
C ARG A 4 3.72 8.18 -6.91
N ASP A 5 2.57 8.66 -7.37
CA ASP A 5 2.20 8.64 -8.79
C ASP A 5 1.95 10.07 -9.33
N GLY A 6 3.03 10.84 -9.47
CA GLY A 6 2.94 12.22 -9.97
C GLY A 6 2.25 13.20 -9.00
N VAL A 7 1.54 14.17 -9.58
CA VAL A 7 0.71 15.19 -8.89
C VAL A 7 -0.64 15.29 -9.60
N ASP A 8 -1.65 15.83 -8.94
CA ASP A 8 -2.91 16.21 -9.58
C ASP A 8 -2.83 17.57 -10.28
N GLU A 9 -3.93 17.97 -10.92
CA GLU A 9 -4.08 19.26 -11.63
C GLU A 9 -3.87 20.49 -10.75
N TYR A 10 -3.99 20.34 -9.42
CA TYR A 10 -3.79 21.40 -8.43
C TYR A 10 -2.39 21.36 -7.81
N GLY A 11 -1.51 20.47 -8.30
CA GLY A 11 -0.15 20.32 -7.81
C GLY A 11 -0.02 19.48 -6.53
N HIS A 12 -1.09 18.86 -6.02
CA HIS A 12 -0.99 18.00 -4.85
C HIS A 12 -0.42 16.63 -5.21
N THR A 13 0.47 16.13 -4.37
CA THR A 13 1.08 14.81 -4.56
C THR A 13 0.05 13.67 -4.50
N ASN A 14 0.21 12.68 -5.38
CA ASN A 14 -0.56 11.44 -5.34
C ASN A 14 0.19 10.38 -4.52
N ASN A 15 0.16 10.53 -3.20
CA ASN A 15 0.82 9.60 -2.28
C ASN A 15 0.13 8.24 -2.29
N LEU A 16 0.91 7.16 -2.25
CA LEU A 16 0.42 5.76 -2.22
C LEU A 16 -0.38 5.34 -3.46
N ALA A 17 -0.36 6.13 -4.53
CA ALA A 17 -1.13 5.87 -5.73
C ALA A 17 -0.42 4.99 -6.76
N HIS A 18 0.84 4.60 -6.51
CA HIS A 18 1.62 3.84 -7.49
C HIS A 18 0.90 2.54 -7.92
N PRO A 19 0.78 2.26 -9.24
CA PRO A 19 0.01 1.11 -9.74
C PRO A 19 0.46 -0.24 -9.19
N ALA A 20 1.76 -0.45 -8.98
CA ALA A 20 2.27 -1.68 -8.37
C ALA A 20 1.73 -1.94 -6.95
N LEU A 21 1.53 -0.87 -6.15
CA LEU A 21 0.93 -0.99 -4.81
C LEU A 21 -0.54 -1.38 -4.89
N THR A 22 -1.27 -0.75 -5.80
CA THR A 22 -2.67 -1.09 -6.09
C THR A 22 -2.82 -2.56 -6.47
N SER A 23 -2.01 -3.03 -7.42
CA SER A 23 -2.04 -4.41 -7.91
C SER A 23 -1.73 -5.40 -6.80
N LEU A 24 -0.69 -5.15 -6.01
CA LEU A 24 -0.31 -6.04 -4.90
C LEU A 24 -1.41 -6.12 -3.83
N ILE A 25 -2.02 -4.98 -3.49
CA ILE A 25 -3.10 -4.94 -2.50
C ILE A 25 -4.30 -5.78 -2.95
N ILE A 26 -4.74 -5.61 -4.20
CA ILE A 26 -5.90 -6.33 -4.73
C ILE A 26 -5.58 -7.83 -4.82
N ASN A 27 -4.48 -8.17 -5.48
CA ASN A 27 -4.14 -9.57 -5.76
C ASN A 27 -3.88 -10.39 -4.49
N PHE A 28 -3.28 -9.80 -3.46
CA PHE A 28 -2.95 -10.53 -2.24
C PHE A 28 -4.10 -10.56 -1.24
N PHE A 29 -4.81 -9.45 -1.04
CA PHE A 29 -5.79 -9.35 0.06
C PHE A 29 -7.23 -9.58 -0.37
N TYR A 30 -7.54 -9.46 -1.67
CA TYR A 30 -8.92 -9.47 -2.16
C TYR A 30 -9.20 -10.56 -3.20
N THR A 31 -8.20 -10.97 -3.98
CA THR A 31 -8.37 -11.97 -5.04
C THR A 31 -8.24 -13.40 -4.52
N GLY A 32 -9.14 -14.29 -4.94
CA GLY A 32 -9.11 -15.72 -4.62
C GLY A 32 -10.05 -16.12 -3.49
N SER A 33 -10.38 -17.42 -3.43
CA SER A 33 -11.31 -18.00 -2.45
C SER A 33 -10.77 -18.00 -1.02
N SER A 34 -9.45 -17.92 -0.84
CA SER A 34 -8.77 -17.86 0.45
C SER A 34 -8.19 -16.48 0.76
N SER A 35 -8.69 -15.42 0.11
CA SER A 35 -8.21 -14.06 0.37
C SER A 35 -8.60 -13.58 1.76
N LEU A 36 -7.85 -12.62 2.33
CA LEU A 36 -8.18 -12.08 3.65
C LEU A 36 -9.57 -11.43 3.67
N ARG A 37 -10.03 -10.87 2.55
CA ARG A 37 -11.41 -10.39 2.44
C ARG A 37 -12.44 -11.51 2.62
N GLN A 38 -12.23 -12.69 2.06
CA GLN A 38 -13.17 -13.81 2.22
C GLN A 38 -13.16 -14.35 3.65
N LEU A 39 -11.98 -14.37 4.28
CA LEU A 39 -11.82 -14.84 5.65
C LEU A 39 -12.34 -13.85 6.71
N PHE A 40 -12.23 -12.55 6.43
CA PHE A 40 -12.58 -11.45 7.36
C PHE A 40 -13.40 -10.36 6.64
N PRO A 41 -14.59 -10.68 6.11
CA PRO A 41 -15.35 -9.77 5.27
C PRO A 41 -15.73 -8.49 6.00
N GLU A 42 -16.06 -8.55 7.28
CA GLU A 42 -16.37 -7.39 8.12
C GLU A 42 -15.21 -6.39 8.23
N VAL A 43 -13.97 -6.87 8.19
CA VAL A 43 -12.76 -6.04 8.29
C VAL A 43 -12.40 -5.40 6.96
N PHE A 44 -12.55 -6.13 5.85
CA PHE A 44 -12.12 -5.69 4.51
C PHE A 44 -13.25 -5.18 3.62
N ARG A 45 -14.48 -5.02 4.15
CA ARG A 45 -15.66 -4.65 3.34
C ARG A 45 -15.59 -3.25 2.74
N VAL A 46 -15.20 -2.27 3.55
CA VAL A 46 -15.43 -0.85 3.26
C VAL A 46 -14.20 -0.20 2.65
N GLU A 47 -13.04 -0.47 3.23
CA GLU A 47 -11.77 0.10 2.81
C GLU A 47 -10.63 -0.84 3.19
N VAL A 48 -9.55 -0.83 2.41
CA VAL A 48 -8.31 -1.53 2.76
C VAL A 48 -7.74 -0.96 4.05
N LEU A 49 -7.38 -1.81 5.01
CA LEU A 49 -6.76 -1.36 6.26
C LEU A 49 -5.42 -0.68 6.00
N ARG A 50 -5.09 0.36 6.78
CA ARG A 50 -3.79 1.04 6.68
C ARG A 50 -2.61 0.09 6.92
N VAL A 51 -2.73 -0.83 7.87
CA VAL A 51 -1.69 -1.84 8.14
C VAL A 51 -1.43 -2.73 6.92
N THR A 52 -2.49 -3.09 6.18
CA THR A 52 -2.41 -3.84 4.93
C THR A 52 -1.67 -3.06 3.84
N VAL A 53 -1.94 -1.77 3.72
CA VAL A 53 -1.21 -0.87 2.79
C VAL A 53 0.29 -0.83 3.14
N ALA A 54 0.62 -0.72 4.42
CA ALA A 54 2.02 -0.68 4.88
C ALA A 54 2.75 -2.01 4.65
N ILE A 55 2.08 -3.16 4.85
CA ILE A 55 2.63 -4.49 4.54
C ILE A 55 2.90 -4.62 3.04
N ALA A 56 1.95 -4.24 2.18
CA ALA A 56 2.12 -4.29 0.72
C ALA A 56 3.28 -3.38 0.26
N ALA A 57 3.35 -2.16 0.78
CA ALA A 57 4.44 -1.23 0.51
C ALA A 57 5.81 -1.78 0.95
N MET A 58 5.86 -2.41 2.13
CA MET A 58 7.07 -3.07 2.63
C MET A 58 7.50 -4.21 1.70
N ALA A 59 6.58 -5.08 1.29
CA ALA A 59 6.86 -6.16 0.35
C ALA A 59 7.37 -5.64 -1.01
N LEU A 60 6.78 -4.58 -1.54
CA LEU A 60 7.29 -3.92 -2.76
C LEU A 60 8.72 -3.40 -2.58
N LYS A 61 9.04 -2.82 -1.41
CA LYS A 61 10.39 -2.33 -1.15
C LYS A 61 11.41 -3.47 -1.10
N VAL A 62 11.04 -4.63 -0.56
CA VAL A 62 11.88 -5.84 -0.58
C VAL A 62 12.19 -6.24 -2.02
N ILE A 63 11.16 -6.36 -2.86
CA ILE A 63 11.28 -6.76 -4.27
C ILE A 63 12.16 -5.75 -5.03
N LEU A 64 11.94 -4.45 -4.83
CA LEU A 64 12.75 -3.42 -5.49
C LEU A 64 14.22 -3.49 -5.08
N ASN A 65 14.52 -3.76 -3.81
CA ASN A 65 15.88 -3.93 -3.34
C ASN A 65 16.52 -5.21 -3.93
N GLU A 66 15.75 -6.28 -4.08
CA GLU A 66 16.18 -7.52 -4.74
C GLU A 66 16.58 -7.28 -6.18
N VAL A 67 15.69 -6.66 -6.96
CA VAL A 67 15.95 -6.28 -8.35
C VAL A 67 17.18 -5.37 -8.47
N ALA A 68 17.36 -4.42 -7.55
CA ALA A 68 18.49 -3.50 -7.56
C ALA A 68 19.83 -4.14 -7.14
N SER A 69 19.80 -5.24 -6.38
CA SER A 69 21.02 -5.80 -5.77
C SER A 69 21.93 -6.53 -6.76
N SER A 70 21.44 -6.93 -7.94
CA SER A 70 22.16 -7.71 -8.96
C SER A 70 22.83 -9.01 -8.45
N GLN A 71 22.60 -9.41 -7.20
CA GLN A 71 23.24 -10.55 -6.51
C GLN A 71 22.29 -11.75 -6.31
N GLY A 72 21.09 -11.71 -6.89
CA GLY A 72 20.06 -12.74 -6.70
C GLY A 72 19.08 -12.39 -5.58
N GLY A 73 18.54 -13.42 -4.91
CA GLY A 73 17.43 -13.28 -3.97
C GLY A 73 17.77 -12.51 -2.69
N VAL A 74 16.94 -11.56 -2.30
CA VAL A 74 17.05 -10.86 -1.00
C VAL A 74 16.22 -11.62 0.03
N SER A 75 16.88 -12.17 1.05
CA SER A 75 16.17 -12.72 2.20
C SER A 75 15.41 -11.61 2.93
N PHE A 76 14.10 -11.76 3.07
CA PHE A 76 13.30 -10.88 3.91
C PHE A 76 13.82 -10.92 5.36
N ARG A 77 14.14 -9.75 5.91
CA ARG A 77 14.55 -9.59 7.30
C ARG A 77 13.63 -8.58 7.96
N VAL A 78 12.86 -9.03 8.95
CA VAL A 78 11.90 -8.18 9.68
C VAL A 78 12.59 -6.92 10.22
N GLY A 79 13.75 -7.05 10.88
CA GLY A 79 14.48 -5.91 11.43
C GLY A 79 14.88 -4.86 10.39
N THR A 80 15.16 -5.28 9.16
CA THR A 80 15.54 -4.37 8.06
C THR A 80 14.33 -3.64 7.48
N TYR A 81 13.21 -4.34 7.31
CA TYR A 81 12.04 -3.80 6.59
C TYR A 81 10.94 -3.26 7.51
N MET A 82 11.01 -3.50 8.81
CA MET A 82 10.10 -2.91 9.81
C MET A 82 10.14 -1.37 9.76
N LEU A 83 11.31 -0.78 9.51
CA LEU A 83 11.42 0.67 9.36
C LEU A 83 10.56 1.17 8.18
N VAL A 84 10.54 0.46 7.06
CA VAL A 84 9.69 0.80 5.91
C VAL A 84 8.22 0.73 6.30
N TYR A 85 7.81 -0.33 7.02
CA TYR A 85 6.43 -0.45 7.51
C TYR A 85 6.03 0.75 8.38
N LEU A 86 6.87 1.12 9.36
CA LEU A 86 6.62 2.26 10.24
C LEU A 86 6.62 3.60 9.50
N GLU A 87 7.52 3.79 8.54
CA GLU A 87 7.58 4.99 7.69
C GLU A 87 6.30 5.16 6.86
N ILE A 88 5.74 4.07 6.33
CA ILE A 88 4.50 4.12 5.55
C ILE A 88 3.29 4.45 6.44
N LEU A 89 3.23 3.89 7.66
CA LEU A 89 2.23 4.31 8.65
C LEU A 89 2.39 5.80 9.01
N GLY A 90 3.64 6.25 9.21
CA GLY A 90 3.97 7.65 9.46
C GLY A 90 3.57 8.57 8.31
N LEU A 91 3.77 8.13 7.06
CA LEU A 91 3.34 8.86 5.87
C LEU A 91 1.82 9.00 5.80
N MET A 92 1.06 7.93 6.09
CA MET A 92 -0.40 8.01 6.14
C MET A 92 -0.87 8.95 7.26
N LYS A 93 -0.24 8.89 8.43
CA LYS A 93 -0.52 9.85 9.53
C LYS A 93 -0.19 11.29 9.13
N LYS A 94 0.86 11.51 8.33
CA LYS A 94 1.17 12.83 7.77
C LYS A 94 0.14 13.27 6.73
N CYS A 95 -0.39 12.36 5.91
CA CYS A 95 -1.48 12.68 4.98
C CYS A 95 -2.74 13.14 5.73
N ASP A 96 -2.99 12.59 6.93
CA ASP A 96 -4.13 12.98 7.77
C ASP A 96 -4.07 14.45 8.27
N THR A 97 -2.91 15.11 8.18
CA THR A 97 -2.79 16.53 8.58
C THR A 97 -3.28 17.50 7.49
N SER A 98 -3.75 16.98 6.35
CA SER A 98 -4.31 17.77 5.24
C SER A 98 -5.62 17.13 4.80
N VAL A 99 -6.70 17.93 4.71
CA VAL A 99 -8.01 17.45 4.26
C VAL A 99 -7.91 16.78 2.89
N THR A 100 -7.26 17.46 1.93
CA THR A 100 -7.03 16.94 0.58
C THR A 100 -6.32 15.59 0.57
N HIS A 101 -5.22 15.45 1.31
CA HIS A 101 -4.48 14.19 1.32
C HIS A 101 -5.20 13.08 2.09
N THR A 102 -5.95 13.43 3.15
CA THR A 102 -6.82 12.50 3.88
C THR A 102 -7.85 11.88 2.94
N GLU A 103 -8.55 12.72 2.18
CA GLU A 103 -9.57 12.29 1.22
C GLU A 103 -8.98 11.46 0.08
N LYS A 104 -7.84 11.87 -0.47
CA LYS A 104 -7.15 11.10 -1.52
C LYS A 104 -6.74 9.71 -1.03
N THR A 105 -6.11 9.61 0.14
CA THR A 105 -5.68 8.32 0.70
C THR A 105 -6.87 7.44 1.08
N ARG A 106 -7.96 8.01 1.63
CA ARG A 106 -9.19 7.26 1.90
C ARG A 106 -9.83 6.74 0.61
N SER A 107 -9.95 7.59 -0.41
CA SER A 107 -10.55 7.25 -1.69
C SER A 107 -9.82 6.11 -2.39
N LEU A 108 -8.48 6.10 -2.35
CA LEU A 108 -7.67 4.98 -2.83
C LEU A 108 -8.02 3.67 -2.12
N ARG A 109 -8.05 3.68 -0.78
CA ARG A 109 -8.34 2.47 0.02
C ARG A 109 -9.75 1.93 -0.20
N VAL A 110 -10.74 2.81 -0.36
CA VAL A 110 -12.11 2.42 -0.73
C VAL A 110 -12.14 1.85 -2.15
N LYS A 111 -11.45 2.49 -3.10
CA LYS A 111 -11.36 2.02 -4.49
C LYS A 111 -10.74 0.63 -4.59
N TRP A 112 -9.66 0.37 -3.86
CA TRP A 112 -9.03 -0.96 -3.86
C TRP A 112 -9.98 -2.03 -3.30
N ALA A 113 -10.68 -1.73 -2.22
CA ALA A 113 -11.65 -2.67 -1.63
C ALA A 113 -12.83 -2.96 -2.57
N SER A 114 -13.24 -1.96 -3.36
CA SER A 114 -14.35 -2.10 -4.30
C SER A 114 -14.00 -2.82 -5.59
N LEU A 115 -12.73 -2.72 -6.04
CA LEU A 115 -12.19 -3.39 -7.23
C LEU A 115 -11.87 -4.86 -7.00
N GLY A 116 -11.44 -5.22 -5.79
CA GLY A 116 -11.18 -6.61 -5.40
C GLY A 116 -12.47 -7.42 -5.15
N ARG A 117 -13.53 -7.13 -5.90
CA ARG A 117 -14.87 -7.70 -5.71
C ARG A 117 -15.04 -9.06 -6.35
#